data_AF-A0AA36I4X3-F1
#
_entry.id   AF-A0AA36I4X3-F1
#
_cell.length_a   1.000
_cell.length_b   1.000
_cell.length_c   1.000
_cell.angle_alpha   90.00
_cell.angle_beta   90.00
_cell.angle_gamma   90.00
#
_symmetry.space_group_name_H-M   'P 1'
#
loop_
_entity.id
_entity.type
_entity.pdbx_description
1 polymer ?
#
loop_
_entity_poly.entity_id
_entity_poly.type
_entity_poly.pdbx_seq_one_letter_code
_entity_poly.pdbx_strand_id
1 'polypeptide(L)'
;MLFSKAIEAAIQPWVAVPAKGPIGEEAHVILEIQRFAEVVSNGSEVILTFSGSEKEAYLAEALVAGGLSGSVDLPRMLRALRAATGAGSAWAPLWLGDVERLQMQERAEDRATVERCCRRWYLEAVARGHPDALHRLNMLQAGGLAQSSPPMNADNLCDISAGFASEELCPMEGAIQEPPAHLASAFAGSGALGHQELGVFPRARPHSRL
;
A
#
# COMPACT_ATOMS: atom_id res chain seq x y z
N MET A 1 -1.95 18.20 -4.52
CA MET A 1 -2.84 17.74 -5.62
C MET A 1 -2.17 16.84 -6.66
N LEU A 2 -0.89 17.03 -7.04
CA LEU A 2 -0.24 16.21 -8.08
C LEU A 2 -0.19 14.70 -7.73
N PHE A 3 0.05 14.36 -6.46
CA PHE A 3 0.09 12.98 -5.99
C PHE A 3 -1.24 12.23 -6.19
N SER A 4 -2.37 12.86 -5.84
CA SER A 4 -3.71 12.27 -6.02
C SER A 4 -3.99 11.91 -7.48
N LYS A 5 -3.71 12.83 -8.41
CA LYS A 5 -3.92 12.59 -9.85
C LYS A 5 -3.00 11.50 -10.40
N ALA A 6 -1.77 11.41 -9.90
CA ALA A 6 -0.83 10.38 -10.32
C ALA A 6 -1.28 8.99 -9.84
N ILE A 7 -1.77 8.88 -8.60
CA ILE A 7 -2.32 7.61 -8.09
C ILE A 7 -3.58 7.24 -8.88
N GLU A 8 -4.50 8.18 -9.07
CA GLU A 8 -5.71 7.93 -9.85
C GLU A 8 -5.34 7.39 -11.24
N ALA A 9 -4.47 8.07 -11.98
CA ALA A 9 -4.03 7.63 -13.30
C ALA A 9 -3.38 6.22 -13.30
N ALA A 10 -2.64 5.86 -12.24
CA ALA A 10 -2.05 4.54 -12.09
C ALA A 10 -3.08 3.44 -11.79
N ILE A 11 -4.18 3.79 -11.10
CA ILE A 11 -5.20 2.82 -10.67
C ILE A 11 -6.33 2.66 -11.69
N GLN A 12 -6.66 3.70 -12.46
CA GLN A 12 -7.77 3.68 -13.42
C GLN A 12 -7.79 2.44 -14.36
N PRO A 13 -6.65 1.96 -14.90
CA PRO A 13 -6.64 0.75 -15.72
C PRO A 13 -7.17 -0.49 -14.99
N TRP A 14 -6.96 -0.57 -13.66
CA TRP A 14 -7.34 -1.70 -12.82
C TRP A 14 -8.82 -1.70 -12.42
N VAL A 15 -9.46 -0.54 -12.49
CA VAL A 15 -10.87 -0.35 -12.13
C VAL A 15 -11.78 -0.61 -13.33
N ALA A 16 -11.27 -0.40 -14.54
CA ALA A 16 -12.00 -0.68 -15.78
C ALA A 16 -12.07 -2.18 -16.12
N VAL A 17 -11.10 -2.97 -15.64
CA VAL A 17 -11.15 -4.44 -15.76
C VAL A 17 -12.13 -4.94 -14.68
N PRO A 18 -13.11 -5.80 -15.02
CA PRO A 18 -14.03 -6.34 -14.02
C PRO A 18 -13.21 -6.94 -12.88
N ALA A 19 -13.38 -6.40 -11.67
CA ALA A 19 -12.57 -6.62 -10.47
C ALA A 19 -12.56 -8.08 -10.00
N LYS A 20 -12.04 -8.98 -10.83
CA LYS A 20 -11.87 -10.38 -10.52
C LYS A 20 -10.51 -10.53 -9.87
N GLY A 21 -10.49 -10.38 -8.54
CA GLY A 21 -9.34 -10.71 -7.73
C GLY A 21 -8.96 -9.61 -6.74
N PRO A 22 -8.03 -9.95 -5.81
CA PRO A 22 -7.70 -9.12 -4.66
C PRO A 22 -7.14 -7.74 -5.03
N ILE A 23 -6.45 -7.65 -6.17
CA ILE A 23 -5.83 -6.39 -6.64
C ILE A 23 -6.88 -5.40 -7.13
N GLY A 24 -7.91 -5.88 -7.84
CA GLY A 24 -9.01 -5.05 -8.33
C GLY A 24 -9.89 -4.57 -7.19
N GLU A 25 -10.20 -5.45 -6.22
CA GLU A 25 -10.91 -5.08 -5.00
C GLU A 25 -10.17 -4.00 -4.21
N GLU A 26 -8.87 -4.15 -4.03
CA GLU A 26 -8.05 -3.17 -3.31
C GLU A 26 -7.93 -1.85 -4.09
N ALA A 27 -7.80 -1.90 -5.42
CA ALA A 27 -7.83 -0.71 -6.28
C ALA A 27 -9.14 0.08 -6.12
N HIS A 28 -10.28 -0.62 -6.02
CA HIS A 28 -11.56 0.02 -5.73
C HIS A 28 -11.57 0.72 -4.38
N VAL A 29 -11.08 0.07 -3.32
CA VAL A 29 -10.99 0.69 -1.99
C VAL A 29 -10.11 1.94 -2.01
N ILE A 30 -8.97 1.90 -2.69
CA ILE A 30 -8.09 3.07 -2.82
C ILE A 30 -8.81 4.24 -3.51
N LEU A 31 -9.58 3.98 -4.58
CA LEU A 31 -10.37 5.02 -5.23
C LEU A 31 -11.50 5.55 -4.34
N GLU A 32 -12.14 4.69 -3.55
CA GLU A 32 -13.17 5.10 -2.59
C GLU A 32 -12.58 6.02 -1.51
N ILE A 33 -11.40 5.68 -0.98
CA ILE A 33 -10.68 6.53 -0.03
C ILE A 33 -10.40 7.91 -0.64
N GLN A 34 -9.91 7.96 -1.89
CA GLN A 34 -9.63 9.23 -2.56
C GLN A 34 -10.88 10.08 -2.74
N ARG A 35 -11.96 9.50 -3.30
CA ARG A 35 -13.24 10.20 -3.50
C ARG A 35 -13.84 10.69 -2.19
N PHE A 36 -13.73 9.91 -1.12
CA PHE A 36 -14.24 10.32 0.18
C PHE A 36 -13.43 11.50 0.73
N ALA A 37 -12.11 11.49 0.60
CA ALA A 37 -11.25 12.58 1.05
C ALA A 37 -11.39 13.88 0.22
N GLU A 38 -11.88 13.80 -1.01
CA GLU A 38 -12.26 15.01 -1.78
C GLU A 38 -13.43 15.75 -1.13
N VAL A 39 -14.34 15.02 -0.46
CA VAL A 39 -15.49 15.59 0.24
C VAL A 39 -15.15 15.90 1.71
N VAL A 40 -14.30 15.08 2.33
CA VAL A 40 -13.95 15.16 3.75
C VAL A 40 -12.49 15.58 3.90
N SER A 41 -12.26 16.83 4.29
CA SER A 41 -10.90 17.38 4.48
C SER A 41 -10.20 16.87 5.76
N ASN A 42 -10.93 16.24 6.68
CA ASN A 42 -10.37 15.73 7.92
C ASN A 42 -9.79 14.31 7.73
N GLY A 43 -8.46 14.20 7.70
CA GLY A 43 -7.79 12.92 7.54
C GLY A 43 -8.11 11.87 8.61
N SER A 44 -8.44 12.28 9.85
CA SER A 44 -8.82 11.33 10.90
C SER A 44 -10.17 10.68 10.62
N GLU A 45 -11.11 11.45 10.07
CA GLU A 45 -12.43 10.98 9.68
C GLU A 45 -12.34 10.02 8.48
N VAL A 46 -11.46 10.31 7.51
CA VAL A 46 -11.14 9.36 6.43
C VAL A 46 -10.65 8.03 7.00
N ILE A 47 -9.65 8.03 7.88
CA ILE A 47 -9.10 6.79 8.46
C ILE A 47 -10.17 6.01 9.25
N LEU A 48 -10.98 6.70 10.06
CA LEU A 48 -12.09 6.08 10.81
C LEU A 48 -13.18 5.50 9.92
N THR A 49 -13.42 6.09 8.75
CA THR A 49 -14.43 5.59 7.79
C THR A 49 -13.96 4.29 7.13
N PHE A 50 -12.66 4.17 6.86
CA PHE A 50 -12.06 3.01 6.18
C PHE A 50 -11.35 2.05 7.15
N SER A 51 -11.85 1.89 8.38
CA SER A 51 -11.30 0.95 9.37
C SER A 51 -12.00 -0.43 9.39
N GLY A 52 -12.72 -0.78 8.32
CA GLY A 52 -13.42 -2.07 8.21
C GLY A 52 -12.47 -3.27 8.27
N SER A 53 -11.21 -3.09 7.86
CA SER A 53 -10.12 -4.02 8.09
C SER A 53 -8.80 -3.29 8.37
N GLU A 54 -7.82 -3.98 8.94
CA GLU A 54 -6.47 -3.42 9.18
C GLU A 54 -5.83 -2.92 7.88
N LYS A 55 -5.96 -3.70 6.80
CA LYS A 55 -5.44 -3.34 5.47
C LYS A 55 -5.99 -2.02 4.98
N GLU A 56 -7.32 -1.84 5.05
CA GLU A 56 -7.98 -0.60 4.62
C GLU A 56 -7.58 0.58 5.48
N ALA A 57 -7.49 0.38 6.80
CA ALA A 57 -7.08 1.43 7.74
C ALA A 57 -5.67 1.93 7.44
N TYR A 58 -4.73 1.02 7.19
CA TYR A 58 -3.36 1.37 6.85
C TYR A 58 -3.22 1.99 5.46
N LEU A 59 -4.01 1.54 4.47
CA LEU A 59 -4.04 2.19 3.15
C LEU A 59 -4.60 3.62 3.24
N ALA A 60 -5.68 3.82 4.01
CA ALA A 60 -6.25 5.14 4.24
C ALA A 60 -5.25 6.05 4.95
N GLU A 61 -4.57 5.56 5.98
CA GLU A 61 -3.53 6.32 6.67
C GLU A 61 -2.36 6.67 5.74
N ALA A 62 -1.91 5.72 4.91
CA ALA A 62 -0.84 5.95 3.94
C ALA A 62 -1.23 7.04 2.93
N LEU A 63 -2.47 7.03 2.41
CA LEU A 63 -2.94 8.04 1.46
C LEU A 63 -3.09 9.41 2.10
N VAL A 64 -3.65 9.49 3.32
CA VAL A 64 -3.74 10.73 4.10
C VAL A 64 -2.35 11.31 4.35
N ALA A 65 -1.42 10.50 4.85
CA ALA A 65 -0.04 10.90 5.07
C ALA A 65 0.73 11.22 3.77
N GLY A 66 0.32 10.62 2.64
CA GLY A 66 0.86 10.91 1.31
C GLY A 66 0.39 12.24 0.70
N GLY A 67 -0.39 13.04 1.44
CA GLY A 67 -0.83 14.37 0.99
C GLY A 67 -2.23 14.40 0.40
N LEU A 68 -3.04 13.37 0.62
CA LEU A 68 -4.48 13.44 0.32
C LEU A 68 -5.16 14.56 1.13
N SER A 69 -4.70 14.84 2.34
CA SER A 69 -5.15 15.98 3.17
C SER A 69 -4.37 17.28 2.95
N GLY A 70 -3.56 17.38 1.89
CA GLY A 70 -2.85 18.61 1.50
C GLY A 70 -1.43 18.79 2.05
N SER A 71 -0.96 17.93 2.97
CA SER A 71 0.42 17.91 3.47
C SER A 71 1.00 16.51 3.43
N VAL A 72 2.28 16.40 3.05
CA VAL A 72 2.98 15.11 2.99
C VAL A 72 3.72 14.88 4.30
N ASP A 73 3.36 13.83 5.03
CA ASP A 73 4.07 13.29 6.18
C ASP A 73 4.72 11.96 5.78
N LEU A 74 5.93 12.07 5.25
CA LEU A 74 6.64 10.97 4.63
C LEU A 74 7.00 9.81 5.59
N PRO A 75 7.52 10.07 6.82
CA PRO A 75 7.73 9.01 7.81
C PRO A 75 6.44 8.27 8.16
N ARG A 76 5.32 8.99 8.34
CA ARG A 76 4.03 8.37 8.63
C ARG A 76 3.52 7.54 7.45
N MET A 77 3.63 8.05 6.23
CA MET A 77 3.25 7.32 5.02
C MET A 77 4.03 6.01 4.89
N LEU A 78 5.36 6.03 5.06
CA LEU A 78 6.17 4.81 4.99
C LEU A 78 5.79 3.77 6.05
N ARG A 79 5.53 4.20 7.30
CA ARG A 79 5.08 3.29 8.36
C ARG A 79 3.74 2.64 8.01
N ALA A 80 2.77 3.45 7.56
CA ALA A 80 1.46 2.96 7.17
C ALA A 80 1.53 1.99 5.98
N LEU A 81 2.37 2.27 4.97
CA LEU A 81 2.58 1.35 3.85
C LEU A 81 3.24 0.03 4.28
N ARG A 82 4.18 0.04 5.22
CA ARG A 82 4.76 -1.21 5.77
C ARG A 82 3.72 -2.00 6.55
N ALA A 83 2.88 -1.33 7.34
CA ALA A 83 1.78 -1.97 8.05
C ALA A 83 0.73 -2.55 7.07
N ALA A 84 0.36 -1.82 6.02
CA ALA A 84 -0.51 -2.32 4.95
C ALA A 84 0.10 -3.54 4.24
N THR A 85 1.42 -3.51 4.00
CA THR A 85 2.16 -4.67 3.49
C THR A 85 2.04 -5.86 4.45
N GLY A 86 2.23 -5.65 5.76
CA GLY A 86 2.01 -6.69 6.78
C GLY A 86 0.58 -7.25 6.79
N ALA A 87 -0.42 -6.39 6.54
CA ALA A 87 -1.84 -6.75 6.46
C ALA A 87 -2.26 -7.35 5.10
N GLY A 88 -1.32 -7.68 4.21
CA GLY A 88 -1.59 -8.39 2.96
C GLY A 88 -2.00 -7.52 1.77
N SER A 89 -1.75 -6.21 1.81
CA SER A 89 -1.97 -5.30 0.67
C SER A 89 -1.09 -5.65 -0.54
N ALA A 90 -1.69 -5.83 -1.72
CA ALA A 90 -0.92 -6.04 -2.96
C ALA A 90 -0.29 -4.74 -3.50
N TRP A 91 -0.91 -3.59 -3.20
CA TRP A 91 -0.49 -2.27 -3.67
C TRP A 91 0.62 -1.64 -2.82
N ALA A 92 0.59 -1.84 -1.51
CA ALA A 92 1.55 -1.24 -0.58
C ALA A 92 3.03 -1.54 -0.89
N PRO A 93 3.45 -2.79 -1.18
CA PRO A 93 4.85 -3.04 -1.52
C PRO A 93 5.26 -2.37 -2.85
N LEU A 94 4.36 -2.27 -3.83
CA LEU A 94 4.65 -1.54 -5.07
C LEU A 94 4.94 -0.06 -4.77
N TRP A 95 4.09 0.58 -3.96
CA TRP A 95 4.25 1.98 -3.58
C TRP A 95 5.45 2.21 -2.66
N LEU A 96 5.77 1.29 -1.75
CA LEU A 96 7.01 1.35 -0.97
C LEU A 96 8.24 1.41 -1.87
N GLY A 97 8.30 0.54 -2.88
CA GLY A 97 9.38 0.55 -3.85
C GLY A 97 9.51 1.88 -4.58
N ASP A 98 8.39 2.48 -5.01
CA ASP A 98 8.38 3.77 -5.70
C ASP A 98 8.75 4.95 -4.78
N VAL A 99 8.24 4.99 -3.54
CA VAL A 99 8.51 6.06 -2.57
C VAL A 99 9.95 6.00 -2.05
N GLU A 100 10.45 4.82 -1.67
CA GLU A 100 11.82 4.67 -1.20
C GLU A 100 12.83 4.98 -2.31
N ARG A 101 12.52 4.64 -3.58
CA ARG A 101 13.33 5.04 -4.73
C ARG A 101 13.54 6.54 -4.78
N LEU A 102 12.44 7.30 -4.69
CA LEU A 102 12.47 8.76 -4.76
C LEU A 102 13.28 9.35 -3.59
N GLN A 103 13.06 8.87 -2.36
CA GLN A 103 13.82 9.33 -1.20
C GLN A 103 15.32 9.09 -1.32
N MET A 104 15.72 7.90 -1.78
CA MET A 104 17.12 7.56 -1.91
C MET A 104 17.79 8.35 -3.04
N GLN A 105 17.07 8.60 -4.13
CA GLN A 105 17.53 9.49 -5.20
C GLN A 105 17.74 10.93 -4.69
N GLU A 106 16.83 11.45 -3.88
CA GLU A 106 16.96 12.78 -3.26
C GLU A 106 18.15 12.87 -2.30
N ARG A 107 18.47 11.76 -1.60
CA ARG A 107 19.64 11.66 -0.70
C ARG A 107 20.95 11.39 -1.44
N ALA A 108 20.92 11.26 -2.76
CA ALA A 108 22.07 10.89 -3.59
C ALA A 108 22.74 9.58 -3.12
N GLU A 109 21.93 8.62 -2.67
CA GLU A 109 22.40 7.27 -2.33
C GLU A 109 23.00 6.57 -3.56
N ASP A 110 23.92 5.64 -3.31
CA ASP A 110 24.48 4.84 -4.39
C ASP A 110 23.38 4.07 -5.12
N ARG A 111 23.47 4.09 -6.44
CA ARG A 111 22.48 3.51 -7.32
C ARG A 111 22.25 2.03 -7.04
N ALA A 112 23.29 1.25 -6.75
CA ALA A 112 23.14 -0.18 -6.47
C ALA A 112 22.39 -0.42 -5.16
N THR A 113 22.54 0.47 -4.17
CA THR A 113 21.75 0.46 -2.93
C THR A 113 20.27 0.72 -3.23
N VAL A 114 19.96 1.76 -4.01
CA VAL A 114 18.58 2.07 -4.42
C VAL A 114 17.95 0.89 -5.16
N GLU A 115 18.67 0.34 -6.13
CA GLU A 115 18.21 -0.79 -6.93
C GLU A 115 17.91 -2.02 -6.06
N ARG A 116 18.80 -2.35 -5.12
CA ARG A 116 18.61 -3.48 -4.19
C ARG A 116 17.36 -3.30 -3.32
N CYS A 117 17.17 -2.11 -2.74
CA CYS A 117 16.03 -1.80 -1.89
C CYS A 117 14.71 -1.85 -2.66
N CYS A 118 14.63 -1.19 -3.82
CA CYS A 118 13.43 -1.20 -4.65
C CYS A 118 13.11 -2.60 -5.20
N ARG A 119 14.14 -3.36 -5.62
CA ARG A 119 13.98 -4.73 -6.11
C ARG A 119 13.27 -5.61 -5.09
N ARG A 120 13.64 -5.52 -3.80
CA ARG A 120 12.98 -6.29 -2.73
C ARG A 120 11.47 -6.01 -2.68
N TRP A 121 11.09 -4.74 -2.70
CA TRP A 121 9.67 -4.36 -2.64
C TRP A 121 8.88 -4.77 -3.88
N TYR A 122 9.46 -4.63 -5.07
CA TYR A 122 8.77 -5.05 -6.28
C TYR A 122 8.66 -6.58 -6.37
N LEU A 123 9.65 -7.34 -5.90
CA LEU A 123 9.52 -8.80 -5.80
C LEU A 123 8.39 -9.22 -4.85
N GLU A 124 8.24 -8.54 -3.70
CA GLU A 124 7.12 -8.75 -2.79
C GLU A 124 5.77 -8.45 -3.46
N ALA A 125 5.69 -7.35 -4.23
CA ALA A 125 4.49 -7.02 -4.99
C ALA A 125 4.19 -8.06 -6.09
N VAL A 126 5.20 -8.60 -6.78
CA VAL A 126 5.03 -9.72 -7.74
C VAL A 126 4.53 -10.98 -7.05
N ALA A 127 5.06 -11.32 -5.87
CA ALA A 127 4.61 -12.47 -5.10
C ALA A 127 3.13 -12.37 -4.71
N ARG A 128 2.62 -11.14 -4.53
CA ARG A 128 1.20 -10.84 -4.29
C ARG A 128 0.37 -10.72 -5.57
N GLY A 129 0.97 -11.00 -6.72
CA GLY A 129 0.33 -10.99 -8.02
C GLY A 129 0.20 -9.60 -8.65
N HIS A 130 0.86 -8.56 -8.12
CA HIS A 130 0.71 -7.21 -8.65
C HIS A 130 1.29 -7.10 -10.08
N PRO A 131 0.48 -6.82 -11.10
CA PRO A 131 0.87 -6.88 -12.51
C PRO A 131 1.93 -5.83 -12.90
N ASP A 132 1.81 -4.61 -12.36
CA ASP A 132 2.79 -3.55 -12.65
C ASP A 132 4.15 -3.78 -12.00
N ALA A 133 4.25 -4.68 -11.01
CA ALA A 133 5.50 -4.90 -10.29
C ALA A 133 6.57 -5.54 -11.18
N LEU A 134 6.19 -6.45 -12.09
CA LEU A 134 7.11 -7.01 -13.09
C LEU A 134 7.64 -5.93 -14.03
N HIS A 135 6.77 -5.01 -14.47
CA HIS A 135 7.20 -3.90 -15.31
C HIS A 135 8.21 -3.00 -14.56
N ARG A 136 7.94 -2.67 -13.29
CA ARG A 136 8.86 -1.90 -12.44
C ARG A 136 10.22 -2.61 -12.26
N LEU A 137 10.24 -3.91 -12.05
CA LEU A 137 11.47 -4.72 -11.98
C LEU A 137 12.27 -4.67 -13.29
N ASN A 138 11.60 -4.80 -14.43
CA ASN A 138 12.26 -4.76 -15.73
C ASN A 138 12.87 -3.38 -16.00
N MET A 139 12.18 -2.29 -15.64
CA MET A 139 12.75 -0.94 -15.77
C MET A 139 13.99 -0.75 -14.89
N LEU A 140 13.98 -1.33 -13.68
CA LEU A 140 15.09 -1.27 -12.75
C LEU A 140 16.34 -1.96 -13.33
N GLN A 141 16.16 -3.10 -14.01
CA GLN A 141 17.24 -3.82 -14.70
C GLN A 141 17.68 -3.14 -16.01
N ALA A 142 16.73 -2.63 -16.80
CA ALA A 142 17.01 -2.01 -18.10
C ALA A 142 17.82 -0.72 -17.94
N GLY A 143 17.58 0.05 -16.88
CA GLY A 143 18.44 1.18 -16.55
C GLY A 143 19.89 0.75 -16.27
N GLY A 144 20.12 -0.50 -15.86
CA GLY A 144 21.40 -1.06 -15.45
C GLY A 144 22.23 -1.68 -16.60
N LEU A 145 21.70 -1.73 -17.83
CA LEU A 145 22.35 -2.32 -19.01
C LEU A 145 23.61 -1.59 -19.52
N ALA A 146 24.25 -0.77 -18.68
CA ALA A 146 25.66 -0.42 -18.84
C ALA A 146 26.61 -1.37 -18.07
N GLN A 147 26.13 -2.27 -17.20
CA GLN A 147 26.98 -3.22 -16.48
C GLN A 147 26.36 -4.64 -16.49
N SER A 148 27.08 -5.53 -17.15
CA SER A 148 26.77 -6.94 -17.40
C SER A 148 26.43 -7.71 -16.12
N SER A 149 25.19 -8.18 -16.01
CA SER A 149 24.80 -9.25 -15.08
C SER A 149 23.99 -10.32 -15.84
N PRO A 150 24.17 -11.61 -15.53
CA PRO A 150 23.57 -12.71 -16.28
C PRO A 150 22.03 -12.75 -16.14
N PRO A 151 21.30 -13.28 -17.14
CA PRO A 151 19.85 -13.34 -17.12
C PRO A 151 19.34 -14.23 -15.98
N MET A 152 18.45 -13.70 -15.14
CA MET A 152 17.77 -14.48 -14.09
C MET A 152 16.67 -15.35 -14.69
N ASN A 153 16.65 -16.64 -14.32
CA ASN A 153 15.57 -17.58 -14.61
C ASN A 153 14.51 -17.56 -13.50
N ALA A 154 13.25 -17.83 -13.84
CA ALA A 154 12.08 -17.83 -12.96
C ALA A 154 12.18 -18.82 -11.78
N ASP A 155 13.03 -19.84 -11.90
CA ASP A 155 13.23 -20.86 -10.86
C ASP A 155 13.91 -20.32 -9.58
N ASN A 156 14.58 -19.16 -9.64
CA ASN A 156 15.29 -18.58 -8.48
C ASN A 156 14.40 -17.70 -7.58
N LEU A 157 13.10 -17.57 -7.85
CA LEU A 157 12.22 -16.70 -7.07
C LEU A 157 11.78 -17.30 -5.73
N CYS A 158 11.71 -18.63 -5.61
CA CYS A 158 11.29 -19.30 -4.38
C CYS A 158 12.35 -19.30 -3.27
N ASP A 159 13.64 -19.33 -3.61
CA ASP A 159 14.73 -19.37 -2.62
C ASP A 159 15.00 -18.01 -1.96
N ILE A 160 14.55 -16.92 -2.59
CA ILE A 160 14.77 -15.56 -2.09
C ILE A 160 13.95 -15.30 -0.82
N SER A 161 12.76 -15.88 -0.67
CA SER A 161 11.93 -15.72 0.53
C SER A 161 12.53 -16.34 1.80
N ALA A 162 13.41 -17.33 1.68
CA ALA A 162 14.03 -18.00 2.83
C ALA A 162 15.39 -17.41 3.26
N GLY A 163 16.05 -16.63 2.40
CA GLY A 163 17.39 -16.08 2.64
C GLY A 163 17.45 -14.76 3.41
N PHE A 164 16.32 -14.07 3.63
CA PHE A 164 16.32 -12.70 4.19
C PHE A 164 16.49 -12.59 5.71
N ALA A 165 16.79 -13.69 6.40
CA ALA A 165 16.99 -13.66 7.84
C ALA A 165 18.39 -13.18 8.28
N SER A 166 19.40 -13.10 7.39
CA SER A 166 20.80 -13.05 7.87
C SER A 166 21.81 -12.12 7.17
N GLU A 167 21.46 -11.27 6.21
CA GLU A 167 22.46 -10.35 5.61
C GLU A 167 22.15 -8.87 5.90
N GLU A 168 23.19 -8.19 6.39
CA GLU A 168 23.28 -6.79 6.83
C GLU A 168 22.24 -5.87 6.18
N LEU A 169 21.16 -5.66 6.92
CA LEU A 169 20.08 -4.76 6.59
C LEU A 169 20.60 -3.31 6.60
N CYS A 170 20.21 -2.51 5.60
CA CYS A 170 19.98 -1.09 5.82
C CYS A 170 19.20 -0.97 7.14
N PRO A 171 19.66 -0.19 8.13
CA PRO A 171 19.15 -0.27 9.50
C PRO A 171 17.63 -0.13 9.48
N MET A 172 16.95 -1.26 9.67
CA MET A 172 15.51 -1.32 9.87
C MET A 172 15.29 -0.97 11.34
N GLU A 173 15.40 0.32 11.67
CA GLU A 173 14.89 0.82 12.94
C GLU A 173 13.37 0.61 12.98
N GLY A 174 12.97 -0.39 13.75
CA GLY A 174 11.62 -0.54 14.29
C GLY A 174 10.62 -1.24 13.38
N ALA A 175 10.59 -2.58 13.47
CA ALA A 175 9.32 -3.29 13.34
C ALA A 175 8.44 -2.90 14.55
N ILE A 176 7.81 -1.73 14.47
CA ILE A 176 6.81 -1.30 15.45
C ILE A 176 5.56 -2.15 15.17
N GLN A 177 5.38 -3.22 15.94
CA GLN A 177 4.14 -4.00 16.01
C GLN A 177 3.04 -3.26 16.79
N GLU A 178 3.29 -2.03 17.27
CA GLU A 178 2.24 -1.29 17.95
C GLU A 178 1.27 -0.69 16.91
N PRO A 179 -0.02 -1.08 16.95
CA PRO A 179 -1.02 -0.44 16.13
C PRO A 179 -1.02 1.06 16.45
N PRO A 180 -1.14 1.94 15.45
CA PRO A 180 -1.08 3.38 15.69
C PRO A 180 -2.16 3.77 16.70
N ALA A 181 -1.83 4.66 17.64
CA ALA A 181 -2.64 4.93 18.83
C ALA A 181 -4.11 5.29 18.56
N HIS A 182 -4.43 5.81 17.37
CA HIS A 182 -5.78 6.12 16.94
C HIS A 182 -6.59 4.90 16.45
N LEU A 183 -5.93 3.84 15.97
CA LEU A 183 -6.58 2.56 15.65
C LEU A 183 -6.81 1.71 16.90
N ALA A 184 -5.98 1.84 17.94
CA ALA A 184 -6.22 1.18 19.21
C ALA A 184 -7.62 1.52 19.78
N SER A 185 -8.09 2.77 19.62
CA SER A 185 -9.46 3.17 20.00
C SER A 185 -10.56 2.68 19.06
N ALA A 186 -10.27 2.49 17.76
CA ALA A 186 -11.24 1.97 16.80
C ALA A 186 -11.52 0.47 17.02
N PHE A 187 -10.51 -0.31 17.41
CA PHE A 187 -10.64 -1.75 17.66
C PHE A 187 -11.00 -2.10 19.12
N ALA A 188 -10.71 -1.22 20.09
CA ALA A 188 -11.06 -1.45 21.49
C ALA A 188 -12.58 -1.47 21.79
N GLY A 189 -13.43 -1.09 20.83
CA GLY A 189 -14.89 -1.03 21.01
C GLY A 189 -15.66 -2.32 20.71
N SER A 190 -15.05 -3.35 20.09
CA SER A 190 -15.80 -4.49 19.53
C SER A 190 -15.77 -5.78 20.36
N GLY A 191 -15.12 -5.78 21.52
CA GLY A 191 -14.87 -6.98 22.31
C GLY A 191 -15.39 -6.93 23.74
N ALA A 192 -16.70 -6.78 23.95
CA ALA A 192 -17.42 -7.25 25.16
C ALA A 192 -18.88 -6.75 25.20
N LEU A 193 -19.74 -7.18 24.27
CA LEU A 193 -21.18 -7.17 24.53
C LEU A 193 -21.75 -8.51 24.10
N GLY A 194 -22.26 -9.25 25.09
CA GLY A 194 -22.86 -10.56 24.92
C GLY A 194 -24.01 -10.54 23.93
N HIS A 195 -24.27 -11.72 23.37
CA HIS A 195 -25.45 -12.07 22.58
C HIS A 195 -26.72 -11.32 23.03
N GLN A 196 -27.07 -10.25 22.33
CA GLN A 196 -28.44 -9.78 22.21
C GLN A 196 -28.83 -9.93 20.74
N GLU A 197 -29.96 -10.60 20.52
CA GLU A 197 -30.57 -10.83 19.22
C GLU A 197 -30.67 -9.53 18.41
N LEU A 198 -30.01 -9.50 17.26
CA LEU A 198 -30.10 -8.41 16.31
C LEU A 198 -31.43 -8.48 15.57
N GLY A 199 -32.30 -7.51 15.87
CA GLY A 199 -33.35 -7.09 14.95
C GLY A 199 -32.75 -6.71 13.61
N VAL A 200 -33.30 -7.27 12.55
CA VAL A 200 -32.96 -7.01 11.15
C VAL A 200 -33.22 -5.53 10.84
N PHE A 201 -32.14 -4.74 10.68
CA PHE A 201 -32.23 -3.39 10.13
C PHE A 201 -32.20 -3.45 8.59
N PRO A 202 -33.27 -3.03 7.89
CA PRO A 202 -33.25 -3.00 6.43
C PRO A 202 -32.35 -1.88 5.91
N ARG A 203 -31.42 -2.22 5.02
CA ARG A 203 -30.68 -1.24 4.20
C ARG A 203 -31.68 -0.39 3.40
N ALA A 204 -31.63 0.92 3.58
CA ALA A 204 -32.41 1.87 2.83
C ALA A 204 -32.10 1.75 1.32
N ARG A 205 -33.13 1.49 0.50
CA ARG A 205 -33.02 1.51 -0.96
C ARG A 205 -32.97 2.97 -1.44
N PRO A 206 -32.14 3.30 -2.44
CA PRO A 206 -32.17 4.62 -3.06
C PRO A 206 -33.48 4.78 -3.85
N HIS A 207 -34.17 5.90 -3.59
CA HIS A 207 -35.35 6.31 -4.33
C HIS A 207 -34.97 6.63 -5.78
N SER A 208 -35.47 5.83 -6.72
CA SER A 208 -35.55 6.19 -8.12
C SER A 208 -36.48 7.40 -8.27
N ARG A 209 -35.94 8.56 -8.65
CA ARG A 209 -36.75 9.67 -9.15
C ARG A 209 -37.01 9.46 -10.64
N LEU A 210 -38.29 9.46 -10.98
CA LEU A 210 -38.82 9.62 -12.34
C LEU A 210 -38.46 11.00 -12.90
#